data_AF-A0A1R2BCQ3-F1
#
_entry.id   AF-A0A1R2BCQ3-F1
#
_cell.length_a   1.000
_cell.length_b   1.000
_cell.length_c   1.000
_cell.angle_alpha   90.00
_cell.angle_beta   90.00
_cell.angle_gamma   90.00
#
_symmetry.space_group_name_H-M   'P 1'
#
loop_
_entity.id
_entity.type
_entity.pdbx_description
1 polymer ?
#
loop_
_entity_poly.entity_id
_entity_poly.type
_entity_poly.pdbx_seq_one_letter_code
_entity_poly.pdbx_strand_id
1 'polypeptide(L)'
;MNFNLMYAYMLRCSQYADHFCSANWPVTETQINPQPVTSIDDQNKKYKRTWKKNQVEEIFSRATKHCIETGRNIEDLTIKDFEVLARDCDQTPEQVMNKVNEIHQSGTLRPGIWSQSEDDLLKDLLRKGIEKWGQIASLLNKEIHKGLRIRTGKQCKERWNNYLNPDVNRGAWTDKEDLKILESYKQNGNKWSIIAKSIKNRTESSVKNRIKSLLNKIKQDLTAIDDISSGIDKLINKKRQNMIVISENSSASPKSGYGVTKKSFSELSKVISQSCAKESFDS
;
A
#
# COMPACT_ATOMS: atom_id res chain seq x y z
N MET A 1 -6.29 28.10 27.50
CA MET A 1 -6.72 27.11 28.51
C MET A 1 -6.11 25.76 28.20
N ASN A 2 -5.57 25.09 29.24
CA ASN A 2 -5.14 23.69 29.31
C ASN A 2 -3.88 23.21 28.56
N PHE A 3 -2.71 23.60 29.09
CA PHE A 3 -1.49 22.77 29.04
C PHE A 3 -1.04 22.26 30.43
N ASN A 4 -1.73 22.63 31.52
CA ASN A 4 -1.33 22.31 32.90
C ASN A 4 -1.96 21.03 33.49
N LEU A 5 -2.87 20.35 32.78
CA LEU A 5 -3.52 19.14 33.32
C LEU A 5 -2.77 17.82 33.01
N MET A 6 -1.86 17.81 32.04
CA MET A 6 -1.12 16.59 31.65
C MET A 6 0.13 16.35 32.51
N TYR A 7 0.71 17.40 33.09
CA TYR A 7 1.87 17.29 33.97
C TYR A 7 1.50 16.85 35.41
N ALA A 8 0.27 17.14 35.85
CA ALA A 8 -0.23 16.72 37.16
C ALA A 8 -0.57 15.22 37.24
N TYR A 9 -0.76 14.53 36.11
CA TYR A 9 -1.05 13.09 36.08
C TYR A 9 0.22 12.21 36.08
N MET A 10 1.39 12.72 35.66
CA MET A 10 2.63 11.94 35.65
C MET A 10 3.41 11.94 36.97
N LEU A 11 3.09 12.83 37.92
CA LEU A 11 3.77 12.90 39.22
C LEU A 11 3.07 12.10 40.34
N ARG A 12 1.95 11.42 40.05
CA ARG A 12 1.25 10.54 41.02
C ARG A 12 1.52 9.04 40.87
N CYS A 13 2.31 8.62 39.88
CA CYS A 13 2.65 7.20 39.69
C CYS A 13 4.00 6.80 40.34
N SER A 14 4.70 7.71 41.03
CA SER A 14 6.02 7.45 41.62
C SER A 14 6.02 7.23 43.14
N GLN A 15 4.86 7.08 43.79
CA GLN A 15 4.77 6.88 45.26
C GLN A 15 4.06 5.59 45.69
N TYR A 16 3.83 4.63 44.77
CA TYR A 16 3.26 3.32 45.10
C TYR A 16 4.24 2.16 44.89
N ALA A 17 5.54 2.44 44.74
CA ALA A 17 6.58 1.43 44.52
C ALA A 17 7.34 1.01 45.79
N ASP A 18 7.17 1.70 46.93
CA ASP A 18 8.05 1.54 48.10
C ASP A 18 7.40 0.87 49.34
N HIS A 19 6.25 0.21 49.22
CA HIS A 19 5.54 -0.40 50.37
C HIS A 19 5.29 -1.91 50.31
N PHE A 20 6.02 -2.67 49.49
CA PHE A 20 5.97 -4.14 49.53
C PHE A 20 7.31 -4.85 49.77
N CYS A 21 8.33 -4.13 50.28
CA CYS A 21 9.55 -4.73 50.83
C CYS A 21 9.49 -4.73 52.37
N SER A 22 8.69 -5.62 52.95
CA SER A 22 8.86 -6.20 54.31
C SER A 22 7.60 -6.98 54.70
N ALA A 23 7.45 -8.17 54.15
CA ALA A 23 6.52 -9.15 54.70
C ALA A 23 7.21 -10.52 54.68
N ASN A 24 7.71 -10.93 55.86
CA ASN A 24 8.13 -12.29 56.11
C ASN A 24 6.93 -13.22 55.93
N TRP A 25 6.93 -14.03 54.87
CA TRP A 25 5.96 -15.10 54.68
C TRP A 25 6.48 -16.38 55.35
N PRO A 26 5.71 -17.06 56.21
CA PRO A 26 6.18 -18.24 56.91
C PRO A 26 6.34 -19.43 55.95
N VAL A 27 7.50 -20.09 56.04
CA VAL A 27 7.82 -21.29 55.27
C VAL A 27 7.20 -22.49 55.99
N THR A 28 6.19 -23.13 55.38
CA THR A 28 5.81 -24.50 55.78
C THR A 28 6.46 -25.49 54.82
N GLU A 29 7.50 -26.14 55.30
CA GLU A 29 8.14 -27.31 54.68
C GLU A 29 7.09 -28.39 54.40
N THR A 30 6.79 -28.60 53.12
CA THR A 30 6.16 -29.84 52.67
C THR A 30 7.08 -30.44 51.62
N GLN A 31 7.64 -31.60 51.95
CA GLN A 31 8.55 -32.37 51.11
C GLN A 31 7.84 -32.76 49.81
N ILE A 32 8.25 -32.17 48.69
CA ILE A 32 7.93 -32.66 47.35
C ILE A 32 9.18 -33.30 46.78
N ASN A 33 9.06 -34.61 46.54
CA ASN A 33 10.06 -35.51 45.98
C ASN A 33 10.47 -35.04 44.55
N PRO A 34 11.77 -34.87 44.23
CA PRO A 34 12.18 -34.31 42.94
C PRO A 34 11.97 -35.31 41.80
N GLN A 35 11.15 -34.93 40.81
CA GLN A 35 11.07 -35.60 39.51
C GLN A 35 12.25 -35.17 38.62
N PRO A 36 12.71 -36.04 37.70
CA PRO A 36 13.99 -35.87 37.00
C PRO A 36 14.01 -34.64 36.10
N VAL A 37 15.08 -33.87 36.21
CA VAL A 37 15.36 -32.66 35.43
C VAL A 37 15.52 -33.04 33.96
N THR A 38 14.54 -32.70 33.13
CA THR A 38 14.71 -32.61 31.68
C THR A 38 15.40 -31.30 31.35
N SER A 39 16.32 -31.34 30.38
CA SER A 39 17.29 -30.29 30.08
C SER A 39 16.68 -28.88 29.95
N ILE A 40 17.34 -27.91 30.59
CA ILE A 40 16.96 -26.48 30.67
C ILE A 40 17.05 -25.76 29.29
N ASP A 41 17.57 -26.43 28.26
CA ASP A 41 17.82 -25.82 26.94
C ASP A 41 16.57 -25.63 26.05
N ASP A 42 15.43 -26.26 26.37
CA ASP A 42 14.22 -26.15 25.53
C ASP A 42 13.32 -24.93 25.83
N GLN A 43 13.55 -24.22 26.94
CA GLN A 43 12.60 -23.20 27.44
C GLN A 43 12.80 -21.77 26.90
N ASN A 44 13.80 -21.49 26.06
CA ASN A 44 14.12 -20.11 25.66
C ASN A 44 14.18 -19.85 24.15
N LYS A 45 13.27 -20.45 23.36
CA LYS A 45 12.97 -19.93 22.02
C LYS A 45 12.22 -18.61 22.15
N LYS A 46 12.92 -17.49 21.93
CA LYS A 46 12.31 -16.15 21.83
C LYS A 46 11.37 -16.07 20.62
N TYR A 47 10.08 -16.31 20.85
CA TYR A 47 9.04 -16.32 19.80
C TYR A 47 8.94 -14.97 19.07
N LYS A 48 8.89 -14.99 17.73
CA LYS A 48 8.83 -13.79 16.89
C LYS A 48 7.42 -13.18 16.88
N ARG A 49 7.30 -11.88 17.18
CA ARG A 49 6.03 -11.13 17.12
C ARG A 49 5.51 -10.86 15.70
N THR A 50 6.32 -11.08 14.66
CA THR A 50 5.99 -10.69 13.28
C THR A 50 5.86 -11.92 12.39
N TRP A 51 4.68 -12.10 11.81
CA TRP A 51 4.37 -13.17 10.88
C TRP A 51 4.94 -12.90 9.49
N LYS A 52 5.60 -13.88 8.88
CA LYS A 52 6.01 -13.83 7.47
C LYS A 52 4.85 -14.24 6.56
N LYS A 53 4.74 -13.66 5.35
CA LYS A 53 3.64 -13.95 4.41
C LYS A 53 3.46 -15.45 4.12
N ASN A 54 4.56 -16.14 3.77
CA ASN A 54 4.58 -17.57 3.49
C ASN A 54 4.12 -18.41 4.69
N GLN A 55 4.51 -18.01 5.90
CA GLN A 55 4.11 -18.67 7.13
C GLN A 55 2.60 -18.54 7.36
N VAL A 56 2.01 -17.36 7.11
CA VAL A 56 0.57 -17.15 7.26
C VAL A 56 -0.23 -17.94 6.21
N GLU A 57 0.26 -17.99 4.97
CA GLU A 57 -0.34 -18.79 3.90
C GLU A 57 -0.29 -20.29 4.25
N GLU A 58 0.83 -20.77 4.76
CA GLU A 58 1.05 -22.17 5.12
C GLU A 58 0.16 -22.61 6.29
N ILE A 59 0.13 -21.87 7.40
CA ILE A 59 -0.71 -22.23 8.55
C ILE A 59 -2.20 -22.27 8.17
N PHE A 60 -2.64 -21.34 7.31
CA PHE A 60 -4.04 -21.25 6.93
C PHE A 60 -4.41 -22.36 5.93
N SER A 61 -3.50 -22.69 5.01
CA SER A 61 -3.63 -23.85 4.11
C SER A 61 -3.74 -25.15 4.91
N ARG A 62 -2.85 -25.37 5.89
CA ARG A 62 -2.89 -26.53 6.79
C ARG A 62 -4.20 -26.61 7.58
N ALA A 63 -4.64 -25.49 8.16
CA ALA A 63 -5.90 -25.43 8.90
C ALA A 63 -7.10 -25.77 8.01
N THR A 64 -7.14 -25.22 6.78
CA THR A 64 -8.21 -25.49 5.81
C THR A 64 -8.21 -26.97 5.40
N LYS A 65 -7.04 -27.54 5.16
CA LYS A 65 -6.89 -28.97 4.83
C LYS A 65 -7.36 -29.86 5.98
N HIS A 66 -6.96 -29.56 7.21
CA HIS A 66 -7.39 -30.27 8.42
C HIS A 66 -8.91 -30.22 8.63
N CYS A 67 -9.54 -29.08 8.31
CA CYS A 67 -11.01 -28.95 8.31
C CYS A 67 -11.66 -29.89 7.30
N ILE A 68 -11.12 -29.97 6.08
CA ILE A 68 -11.62 -30.86 5.02
C ILE A 68 -11.49 -32.33 5.43
N GLU A 69 -10.33 -32.71 5.98
CA GLU A 69 -10.06 -34.10 6.40
C GLU A 69 -10.92 -34.54 7.58
N THR A 70 -11.23 -33.63 8.50
CA THR A 70 -12.01 -33.93 9.71
C THR A 70 -13.50 -33.64 9.56
N GLY A 71 -13.93 -33.01 8.47
CA GLY A 71 -15.32 -32.61 8.23
C GLY A 71 -15.82 -31.53 9.21
N ARG A 72 -14.93 -30.78 9.85
CA ARG A 72 -15.23 -29.74 10.84
C ARG A 72 -14.98 -28.34 10.27
N ASN A 73 -15.63 -27.32 10.83
CA ASN A 73 -15.35 -25.93 10.46
C ASN A 73 -14.14 -25.39 11.24
N ILE A 74 -13.56 -24.29 10.76
CA ILE A 74 -12.43 -23.60 11.43
C ILE A 74 -12.81 -23.17 12.86
N GLU A 75 -14.07 -22.78 13.07
CA GLU A 75 -14.60 -22.36 14.38
C GLU A 75 -14.66 -23.50 15.40
N ASP A 76 -14.70 -24.76 14.93
CA ASP A 76 -14.82 -25.95 15.77
C ASP A 76 -13.44 -26.54 16.15
N LEU A 77 -12.35 -25.92 15.69
CA LEU A 77 -10.99 -26.39 15.98
C LEU A 77 -10.56 -25.99 17.39
N THR A 78 -10.04 -26.97 18.13
CA THR A 78 -9.55 -26.80 19.50
C THR A 78 -8.05 -26.58 19.53
N ILE A 79 -7.50 -26.19 20.68
CA ILE A 79 -6.05 -26.01 20.85
C ILE A 79 -5.23 -27.26 20.48
N LYS A 80 -5.78 -28.46 20.69
CA LYS A 80 -5.15 -29.74 20.30
C LYS A 80 -5.01 -29.89 18.79
N ASP A 81 -5.98 -29.37 18.03
CA ASP A 81 -5.87 -29.32 16.57
C ASP A 81 -4.72 -28.38 16.17
N PHE A 82 -4.57 -27.25 16.87
CA PHE A 82 -3.49 -26.29 16.62
C PHE A 82 -2.11 -26.76 17.12
N GLU A 83 -2.01 -27.67 18.08
CA GLU A 83 -0.75 -28.35 18.44
C GLU A 83 -0.19 -29.15 17.25
N VAL A 84 -1.06 -29.78 16.46
CA VAL A 84 -0.68 -30.48 15.23
C VAL A 84 -0.31 -29.49 14.14
N LEU A 85 -1.12 -28.43 13.96
CA LEU A 85 -0.90 -27.43 12.91
C LEU A 85 0.36 -26.59 13.13
N ALA A 86 0.79 -26.41 14.39
CA ALA A 86 1.94 -25.59 14.77
C ALA A 86 3.29 -26.33 14.79
N ARG A 87 3.35 -27.66 14.55
CA ARG A 87 4.59 -28.47 14.73
C ARG A 87 5.82 -27.94 13.98
N ASP A 88 5.65 -27.35 12.81
CA ASP A 88 6.75 -26.78 12.01
C ASP A 88 6.73 -25.24 11.97
N CYS A 89 6.04 -24.63 12.93
CA CYS A 89 5.86 -23.19 13.00
C CYS A 89 6.69 -22.62 14.16
N ASP A 90 7.40 -21.51 13.94
CA ASP A 90 8.10 -20.77 15.00
C ASP A 90 7.13 -19.99 15.93
N GLN A 91 5.91 -20.48 16.12
CA GLN A 91 4.80 -19.83 16.83
C GLN A 91 4.09 -20.84 17.72
N THR A 92 3.52 -20.38 18.83
CA THR A 92 2.77 -21.26 19.74
C THR A 92 1.43 -21.67 19.12
N PRO A 93 0.85 -22.82 19.51
CA PRO A 93 -0.48 -23.23 19.06
C PRO A 93 -1.54 -22.14 19.25
N GLU A 94 -1.51 -21.39 20.35
CA GLU A 94 -2.41 -20.27 20.61
C GLU A 94 -2.22 -19.11 19.63
N GLN A 95 -0.96 -18.79 19.30
CA GLN A 95 -0.64 -17.77 18.30
C GLN A 95 -1.16 -18.17 16.92
N VAL A 96 -0.97 -19.43 16.53
CA VAL A 96 -1.48 -19.98 15.27
C VAL A 96 -3.01 -19.96 15.26
N MET A 97 -3.66 -20.41 16.33
CA MET A 97 -5.12 -20.38 16.48
C MET A 97 -5.68 -18.97 16.35
N ASN A 98 -5.15 -18.02 17.12
CA ASN A 98 -5.55 -16.62 17.04
C ASN A 98 -5.35 -16.05 15.64
N LYS A 99 -4.26 -16.42 14.97
CA LYS A 99 -3.97 -15.96 13.62
C LYS A 99 -4.93 -16.52 12.60
N VAL A 100 -5.22 -17.83 12.64
CA VAL A 100 -6.18 -18.49 11.75
C VAL A 100 -7.58 -17.93 11.97
N ASN A 101 -7.98 -17.70 13.22
CA ASN A 101 -9.27 -17.09 13.56
C ASN A 101 -9.34 -15.62 13.12
N GLU A 102 -8.28 -14.83 13.27
CA GLU A 102 -8.18 -13.46 12.73
C GLU A 102 -8.42 -13.48 11.21
N ILE A 103 -7.79 -14.40 10.49
CA ILE A 103 -7.93 -14.51 9.03
C ILE A 103 -9.33 -15.00 8.64
N HIS A 104 -9.90 -15.92 9.42
CA HIS A 104 -11.25 -16.43 9.20
C HIS A 104 -12.30 -15.32 9.40
N GLN A 105 -12.23 -14.60 10.52
CA GLN A 105 -13.16 -13.51 10.86
C GLN A 105 -13.00 -12.28 9.97
N SER A 106 -11.76 -11.86 9.69
CA SER A 106 -11.50 -10.74 8.77
C SER A 106 -11.77 -11.11 7.31
N GLY A 107 -11.79 -12.40 7.00
CA GLY A 107 -11.95 -12.93 5.65
C GLY A 107 -10.82 -12.53 4.71
N THR A 108 -9.67 -12.08 5.22
CA THR A 108 -8.52 -11.64 4.40
C THR A 108 -7.18 -11.99 5.01
N LEU A 109 -6.33 -12.68 4.25
CA LEU A 109 -4.88 -12.62 4.46
C LEU A 109 -4.38 -11.21 4.12
N ARG A 110 -3.41 -10.68 4.89
CA ARG A 110 -2.85 -9.34 4.61
C ARG A 110 -2.43 -9.24 3.14
N PRO A 111 -3.09 -8.42 2.32
CA PRO A 111 -2.83 -8.40 0.89
C PRO A 111 -1.43 -7.85 0.62
N GLY A 112 -0.67 -8.55 -0.20
CA GLY A 112 0.59 -8.04 -0.73
C GLY A 112 0.39 -6.98 -1.82
N ILE A 113 1.50 -6.57 -2.44
CA ILE A 113 1.49 -5.77 -3.68
C ILE A 113 0.70 -6.55 -4.74
N TRP A 114 -0.07 -5.83 -5.56
CA TRP A 114 -0.78 -6.41 -6.71
C TRP A 114 0.22 -7.00 -7.70
N SER A 115 0.08 -8.28 -8.01
CA SER A 115 0.87 -8.91 -9.07
C SER A 115 0.29 -8.60 -10.45
N GLN A 116 1.12 -8.75 -11.49
CA GLN A 116 0.68 -8.61 -12.87
C GLN A 116 -0.41 -9.63 -13.22
N SER A 117 -0.30 -10.87 -12.72
CA SER A 117 -1.33 -11.91 -12.91
C SER A 117 -2.66 -11.55 -12.25
N GLU A 118 -2.65 -10.92 -11.07
CA GLU A 118 -3.87 -10.40 -10.44
C GLU A 118 -4.50 -9.29 -11.28
N ASP A 119 -3.69 -8.34 -11.77
CA ASP A 119 -4.17 -7.23 -12.59
C ASP A 119 -4.76 -7.70 -13.92
N ASP A 120 -4.13 -8.69 -14.57
CA ASP A 120 -4.59 -9.20 -15.86
C ASP A 120 -5.86 -10.03 -15.73
N LEU A 121 -5.97 -10.84 -14.68
CA LEU A 121 -7.22 -11.53 -14.36
C LEU A 121 -8.33 -10.53 -14.00
N LEU A 122 -8.03 -9.48 -13.22
CA LEU A 122 -9.02 -8.44 -12.89
C LEU A 122 -9.58 -7.78 -14.15
N LYS A 123 -8.71 -7.41 -15.11
CA LYS A 123 -9.12 -6.85 -16.41
C LYS A 123 -9.97 -7.83 -17.20
N ASP A 124 -9.56 -9.09 -17.28
CA ASP A 124 -10.27 -10.13 -18.02
C ASP A 124 -11.67 -10.39 -17.46
N LEU A 125 -11.81 -10.48 -16.14
CA LEU A 125 -13.11 -10.66 -15.47
C LEU A 125 -14.08 -9.50 -15.78
N LEU A 126 -13.58 -8.26 -15.83
CA LEU A 126 -14.38 -7.10 -16.22
C LEU A 126 -14.74 -7.12 -17.71
N ARG A 127 -13.82 -7.51 -18.60
CA ARG A 127 -14.12 -7.69 -20.03
C ARG A 127 -15.19 -8.75 -20.28
N LYS A 128 -15.22 -9.79 -19.45
CA LYS A 128 -16.25 -10.84 -19.45
C LYS A 128 -17.62 -10.38 -18.92
N GLY A 129 -17.75 -9.11 -18.50
CA GLY A 129 -19.02 -8.54 -18.03
C GLY A 129 -19.33 -8.82 -16.57
N ILE A 130 -18.36 -9.26 -15.76
CA ILE A 130 -18.57 -9.46 -14.33
C ILE A 130 -18.41 -8.11 -13.63
N GLU A 131 -19.52 -7.52 -13.20
CA GLU A 131 -19.52 -6.18 -12.58
C GLU A 131 -19.56 -6.22 -11.04
N LYS A 132 -19.97 -7.36 -10.47
CA LYS A 132 -20.05 -7.53 -9.01
C LYS A 132 -18.66 -7.73 -8.43
N TRP A 133 -18.10 -6.69 -7.81
CA TRP A 133 -16.76 -6.72 -7.20
C TRP A 133 -16.51 -7.87 -6.23
N GLY A 134 -17.52 -8.28 -5.46
CA GLY A 134 -17.41 -9.45 -4.57
C GLY A 134 -17.19 -10.76 -5.34
N GLN A 135 -17.88 -10.93 -6.47
CA GLN A 135 -17.70 -12.08 -7.36
C GLN A 135 -16.33 -12.05 -8.04
N ILE A 136 -15.89 -10.87 -8.51
CA ILE A 136 -14.54 -10.68 -9.07
C ILE A 136 -13.48 -11.13 -8.05
N ALA A 137 -13.58 -10.66 -6.81
CA ALA A 137 -12.65 -11.04 -5.75
C ALA A 137 -12.67 -12.55 -5.47
N SER A 138 -13.86 -13.17 -5.44
CA SER A 138 -13.98 -14.62 -5.26
C SER A 138 -13.27 -15.40 -6.36
N LEU A 139 -13.44 -15.00 -7.63
CA LEU A 139 -12.81 -15.66 -8.77
C LEU A 139 -11.29 -15.42 -8.77
N LEU A 140 -10.85 -14.20 -8.51
CA LEU A 140 -9.43 -13.87 -8.40
C LEU A 140 -8.74 -14.69 -7.31
N ASN A 141 -9.36 -14.78 -6.13
CA ASN A 141 -8.86 -15.59 -5.03
C ASN A 141 -8.83 -17.09 -5.36
N LYS A 142 -9.84 -17.59 -6.09
CA LYS A 142 -9.87 -18.99 -6.53
C LYS A 142 -8.71 -19.32 -7.47
N GLU A 143 -8.53 -18.51 -8.51
CA GLU A 143 -7.56 -18.79 -9.58
C GLU A 143 -6.11 -18.48 -9.15
N ILE A 144 -5.86 -17.34 -8.50
CA ILE A 144 -4.50 -16.89 -8.16
C ILE A 144 -4.07 -17.35 -6.76
N HIS A 145 -5.00 -17.29 -5.80
CA HIS A 145 -4.69 -17.50 -4.39
C HIS A 145 -5.13 -18.87 -3.89
N LYS A 146 -5.39 -19.82 -4.80
CA LYS A 146 -5.78 -21.22 -4.48
C LYS A 146 -7.02 -21.30 -3.57
N GLY A 147 -7.97 -20.39 -3.76
CA GLY A 147 -9.18 -20.29 -2.94
C GLY A 147 -9.03 -19.51 -1.63
N LEU A 148 -7.80 -19.11 -1.27
CA LEU A 148 -7.56 -18.27 -0.10
C LEU A 148 -8.12 -16.87 -0.33
N ARG A 149 -8.91 -16.37 0.62
CA ARG A 149 -9.42 -15.01 0.55
C ARG A 149 -8.29 -14.01 0.86
N ILE A 150 -7.65 -13.48 -0.17
CA ILE A 150 -6.55 -12.51 -0.05
C ILE A 150 -7.02 -11.11 -0.49
N ARG A 151 -7.79 -11.04 -1.56
CA ARG A 151 -8.38 -9.79 -2.07
C ARG A 151 -9.87 -9.71 -1.73
N THR A 152 -10.31 -8.52 -1.38
CA THR A 152 -11.73 -8.18 -1.21
C THR A 152 -12.29 -7.48 -2.45
N GLY A 153 -13.61 -7.47 -2.59
CA GLY A 153 -14.26 -6.70 -3.65
C GLY A 153 -13.95 -5.20 -3.57
N LYS A 154 -13.84 -4.64 -2.37
CA LYS A 154 -13.42 -3.24 -2.17
C LYS A 154 -12.02 -2.99 -2.74
N GLN A 155 -11.07 -3.87 -2.47
CA GLN A 155 -9.71 -3.75 -3.00
C GLN A 155 -9.66 -3.91 -4.52
N CYS A 156 -10.45 -4.85 -5.07
CA CYS A 156 -10.58 -5.02 -6.52
C CYS A 156 -11.11 -3.75 -7.19
N LYS A 157 -12.18 -3.16 -6.63
CA LYS A 157 -12.75 -1.89 -7.11
C LYS A 157 -11.75 -0.75 -7.05
N GLU A 158 -11.06 -0.62 -5.92
CA GLU A 158 -10.04 0.42 -5.72
C GLU A 158 -8.88 0.26 -6.71
N ARG A 159 -8.41 -0.97 -6.92
CA ARG A 159 -7.34 -1.27 -7.88
C ARG A 159 -7.74 -0.89 -9.29
N TRP A 160 -8.95 -1.26 -9.72
CA TRP A 160 -9.48 -0.88 -11.02
C TRP A 160 -9.55 0.64 -11.18
N ASN A 161 -10.29 1.30 -10.29
CA ASN A 161 -10.59 2.72 -10.39
C ASN A 161 -9.35 3.62 -10.30
N ASN A 162 -8.32 3.19 -9.57
CA ASN A 162 -7.12 4.01 -9.38
C ASN A 162 -5.99 3.67 -10.34
N TYR A 163 -5.87 2.41 -10.79
CA TYR A 163 -4.65 1.93 -11.46
C TYR A 163 -4.88 1.18 -12.76
N LEU A 164 -6.00 0.51 -13.00
CA LEU A 164 -6.17 -0.33 -14.20
C LEU A 164 -7.16 0.21 -15.23
N ASN A 165 -8.12 1.03 -14.82
CA ASN A 165 -9.10 1.62 -15.73
C ASN A 165 -8.38 2.45 -16.82
N PRO A 166 -8.54 2.14 -18.12
CA PRO A 166 -7.89 2.88 -19.20
C PRO A 166 -8.25 4.38 -19.23
N ASP A 167 -9.44 4.75 -18.74
CA ASP A 167 -9.90 6.15 -18.72
C ASP A 167 -9.16 7.03 -17.72
N VAL A 168 -8.36 6.43 -16.83
CA VAL A 168 -7.57 7.17 -15.84
C VAL A 168 -6.31 7.74 -16.47
N ASN A 169 -6.15 9.06 -16.42
CA ASN A 169 -4.94 9.74 -16.84
C ASN A 169 -3.83 9.57 -15.78
N ARG A 170 -2.74 8.91 -16.19
CA ARG A 170 -1.54 8.66 -15.38
C ARG A 170 -0.32 9.47 -15.85
N GLY A 171 -0.48 10.31 -16.86
CA GLY A 171 0.57 11.19 -17.37
C GLY A 171 0.91 12.32 -16.41
N ALA A 172 1.91 13.12 -16.79
CA ALA A 172 2.37 14.28 -16.03
C ALA A 172 1.22 15.26 -15.74
N TRP A 173 1.30 15.95 -14.60
CA TRP A 173 0.36 17.01 -14.25
C TRP A 173 0.68 18.27 -15.04
N THR A 174 -0.32 18.82 -15.71
CA THR A 174 -0.21 20.08 -16.44
C THR A 174 -0.40 21.27 -15.51
N ASP A 175 0.14 22.43 -15.88
CA ASP A 175 -0.07 23.68 -15.14
C ASP A 175 -1.57 24.06 -15.09
N LYS A 176 -2.34 23.74 -16.15
CA LYS A 176 -3.80 23.89 -16.17
C LYS A 176 -4.50 23.05 -15.09
N GLU A 177 -4.09 21.80 -14.93
CA GLU A 177 -4.64 20.92 -13.88
C GLU A 177 -4.23 21.41 -12.49
N ASP A 178 -2.96 21.78 -12.29
CA ASP A 178 -2.47 22.32 -11.02
C ASP A 178 -3.24 23.57 -10.58
N LEU A 179 -3.53 24.49 -11.50
CA LEU A 179 -4.31 25.69 -11.22
C LEU A 179 -5.71 25.33 -10.71
N LYS A 180 -6.44 24.47 -11.44
CA LYS A 180 -7.77 24.01 -11.03
C LYS A 180 -7.74 23.32 -9.67
N ILE A 181 -6.72 22.50 -9.42
CA ILE A 181 -6.50 21.81 -8.14
C ILE A 181 -6.37 22.83 -7.00
N LEU A 182 -5.47 23.80 -7.15
CA LEU A 182 -5.15 24.77 -6.10
C LEU A 182 -6.33 25.71 -5.82
N GLU A 183 -6.99 26.21 -6.87
CA GLU A 183 -8.20 27.04 -6.74
C GLU A 183 -9.34 26.28 -6.07
N SER A 184 -9.59 25.03 -6.50
CA SER A 184 -10.63 24.20 -5.90
C SER A 184 -10.30 23.84 -4.45
N TYR A 185 -9.03 23.59 -4.13
CA TYR A 185 -8.57 23.31 -2.76
C TYR A 185 -8.72 24.54 -1.85
N LYS A 186 -8.44 25.75 -2.34
CA LYS A 186 -8.65 26.99 -1.57
C LYS A 186 -10.13 27.19 -1.20
N GLN A 187 -11.05 26.81 -2.10
CA GLN A 187 -12.49 26.93 -1.87
C GLN A 187 -13.07 25.79 -1.01
N ASN A 188 -12.59 24.56 -1.20
CA ASN A 188 -13.25 23.36 -0.66
C ASN A 188 -12.45 22.64 0.44
N GLY A 189 -11.17 22.96 0.62
CA GLY A 189 -10.26 22.25 1.52
C GLY A 189 -10.11 20.77 1.15
N ASN A 190 -10.16 19.89 2.16
CA ASN A 190 -9.91 18.45 2.00
C ASN A 190 -11.08 17.65 1.37
N LYS A 191 -12.00 18.29 0.65
CA LYS A 191 -13.12 17.63 -0.04
C LYS A 191 -12.66 17.05 -1.38
N TRP A 192 -11.81 16.01 -1.33
CA TRP A 192 -11.13 15.44 -2.49
C TRP A 192 -12.06 14.97 -3.60
N SER A 193 -13.21 14.38 -3.24
CA SER A 193 -14.21 13.92 -4.21
C SER A 193 -14.81 15.06 -5.03
N ILE A 194 -14.96 16.26 -4.45
CA ILE A 194 -15.41 17.46 -5.17
C ILE A 194 -14.32 17.97 -6.09
N ILE A 195 -13.08 18.03 -5.60
CA ILE A 195 -11.93 18.50 -6.38
C ILE A 195 -11.64 17.56 -7.55
N ALA A 196 -11.73 16.25 -7.35
CA ALA A 196 -11.51 15.27 -8.43
C ALA A 196 -12.56 15.38 -9.54
N LYS A 197 -13.82 15.73 -9.21
CA LYS A 197 -14.86 15.96 -10.22
C LYS A 197 -14.58 17.15 -11.13
N SER A 198 -13.79 18.15 -10.71
CA SER A 198 -13.44 19.29 -11.55
C SER A 198 -12.29 19.00 -12.53
N ILE A 199 -11.65 17.82 -12.41
CA ILE A 199 -10.48 17.44 -13.18
C ILE A 199 -10.77 16.14 -13.94
N LYS A 200 -10.95 16.29 -15.25
CA LYS A 200 -11.28 15.15 -16.13
C LYS A 200 -10.21 14.06 -16.03
N ASN A 201 -10.66 12.81 -15.93
CA ASN A 201 -9.83 11.60 -15.98
C ASN A 201 -8.77 11.49 -14.86
N ARG A 202 -8.85 12.28 -13.78
CA ARG A 202 -7.99 12.12 -12.60
C ARG A 202 -8.78 11.52 -11.43
N THR A 203 -8.11 10.69 -10.64
CA THR A 203 -8.74 9.99 -9.51
C THR A 203 -8.60 10.81 -8.23
N GLU A 204 -9.51 10.62 -7.28
CA GLU A 204 -9.45 11.25 -5.96
C GLU A 204 -8.08 11.05 -5.28
N SER A 205 -7.55 9.83 -5.36
CA SER A 205 -6.24 9.47 -4.82
C SER A 205 -5.12 10.27 -5.50
N SER A 206 -5.15 10.37 -6.84
CA SER A 206 -4.15 11.14 -7.59
C SER A 206 -4.18 12.62 -7.24
N VAL A 207 -5.37 13.21 -7.08
CA VAL A 207 -5.57 14.62 -6.73
C VAL A 207 -5.08 14.90 -5.31
N LYS A 208 -5.44 14.06 -4.34
CA LYS A 208 -4.96 14.17 -2.96
C LYS A 208 -3.42 14.11 -2.90
N ASN A 209 -2.82 13.18 -3.63
CA ASN A 209 -1.36 13.06 -3.70
C ASN A 209 -0.72 14.28 -4.37
N ARG A 210 -1.34 14.82 -5.42
CA ARG A 210 -0.87 16.02 -6.09
C ARG A 210 -0.91 17.24 -5.17
N ILE A 211 -2.02 17.45 -4.46
CA ILE A 211 -2.15 18.54 -3.48
C ILE A 211 -1.09 18.43 -2.40
N LYS A 212 -0.87 17.24 -1.82
CA LYS A 212 0.21 17.02 -0.85
C LYS A 212 1.58 17.42 -1.41
N SER A 213 1.88 17.03 -2.65
CA SER A 213 3.13 17.39 -3.32
C SER A 213 3.26 18.91 -3.51
N LEU A 214 2.20 19.58 -3.95
CA LEU A 214 2.17 21.04 -4.13
C LEU A 214 2.33 21.78 -2.80
N LEU A 215 1.62 21.35 -1.75
CA LEU A 215 1.72 21.94 -0.42
C LEU A 215 3.11 21.73 0.20
N ASN A 216 3.73 20.58 0.00
CA ASN A 216 5.11 20.35 0.47
C ASN A 216 6.10 21.27 -0.24
N LYS A 217 5.93 21.51 -1.55
CA LYS A 217 6.74 22.46 -2.29
C LYS A 217 6.56 23.89 -1.76
N ILE A 218 5.31 24.29 -1.52
CA ILE A 218 5.02 25.59 -0.90
C ILE A 218 5.71 25.70 0.45
N LYS A 219 5.61 24.70 1.32
CA LYS A 219 6.27 24.70 2.64
C LYS A 219 7.79 24.83 2.57
N GLN A 220 8.42 24.32 1.52
CA GLN A 220 9.86 24.49 1.29
C GLN A 220 10.21 25.92 0.86
N ASP A 221 9.32 26.57 0.10
CA ASP A 221 9.52 27.92 -0.43
C ASP A 221 9.00 29.02 0.54
N LEU A 222 8.26 28.66 1.59
CA LEU A 222 7.68 29.59 2.57
C LEU A 222 8.76 30.14 3.52
N THR A 223 8.76 31.46 3.70
CA THR A 223 9.53 32.12 4.77
C THR A 223 8.78 32.05 6.10
N ALA A 224 9.47 32.27 7.23
CA ALA A 224 8.90 32.13 8.58
C ALA A 224 7.66 33.02 8.88
N ILE A 225 7.37 34.01 8.02
CA ILE A 225 6.28 34.98 8.18
C ILE A 225 5.07 34.64 7.29
N ASP A 226 5.26 33.89 6.19
CA ASP A 226 4.21 33.61 5.23
C ASP A 226 3.29 32.46 5.69
N ASP A 227 1.97 32.64 5.56
CA ASP A 227 1.01 31.58 5.79
C ASP A 227 0.83 30.67 4.55
N ILE A 228 0.23 29.49 4.75
CA ILE A 228 0.02 28.52 3.67
C ILE A 228 -0.88 29.10 2.57
N SER A 229 -1.83 29.97 2.92
CA SER A 229 -2.73 30.59 1.93
C SER A 229 -1.96 31.51 0.98
N SER A 230 -1.10 32.39 1.50
CA SER A 230 -0.19 33.23 0.71
C SER A 230 0.70 32.39 -0.21
N GLY A 231 1.24 31.29 0.31
CA GLY A 231 2.04 30.35 -0.49
C GLY A 231 1.27 29.71 -1.66
N ILE A 232 0.00 29.36 -1.45
CA ILE A 232 -0.88 28.86 -2.52
C ILE A 232 -1.11 29.93 -3.59
N ASP A 233 -1.40 31.17 -3.17
CA ASP A 233 -1.65 32.28 -4.10
C ASP A 233 -0.42 32.62 -4.95
N LYS A 234 0.77 32.63 -4.34
CA LYS A 234 2.05 32.78 -5.06
C LYS A 234 2.23 31.69 -6.12
N LEU A 235 1.94 30.43 -5.78
CA LEU A 235 2.07 29.31 -6.71
C LEU A 235 1.05 29.37 -7.86
N ILE A 236 -0.19 29.76 -7.57
CA ILE A 236 -1.23 29.99 -8.59
C ILE A 236 -0.76 31.05 -9.60
N ASN A 237 -0.27 32.19 -9.12
CA ASN A 237 0.19 33.27 -10.00
C ASN A 237 1.37 32.84 -10.87
N LYS A 238 2.35 32.15 -10.29
CA LYS A 238 3.50 31.58 -11.03
C LYS A 238 3.04 30.62 -12.13
N LYS A 239 2.08 29.74 -11.84
CA LYS A 239 1.54 28.77 -12.80
C LYS A 239 0.72 29.45 -13.91
N ARG A 240 -0.02 30.52 -13.61
CA ARG A 240 -0.72 31.34 -14.62
C ARG A 240 0.26 32.02 -15.58
N GLN A 241 1.34 32.60 -15.07
CA GLN A 241 2.38 33.22 -15.89
C GLN A 241 3.03 32.22 -16.84
N ASN A 242 3.40 31.03 -16.35
CA ASN A 242 3.97 29.97 -17.20
C ASN A 242 3.04 29.58 -18.36
N MET A 243 1.73 29.52 -18.11
CA MET A 243 0.76 29.20 -19.15
C MET A 243 0.69 30.26 -20.25
N ILE A 244 0.79 31.55 -19.89
CA ILE A 244 0.78 32.66 -20.86
C ILE A 244 1.99 32.55 -21.78
N VAL A 245 3.19 32.36 -21.21
CA VAL A 245 4.45 32.21 -21.96
C VAL A 245 4.40 31.03 -22.94
N ILE A 246 3.82 29.90 -22.54
CA ILE A 246 3.67 28.73 -23.43
C ILE A 246 2.72 29.05 -24.61
N SER A 247 1.67 29.84 -24.39
CA SER A 247 0.71 30.20 -25.44
C SER A 247 1.27 31.19 -26.46
N GLU A 248 2.12 32.13 -26.04
CA GLU A 248 2.79 33.10 -26.92
C GLU A 248 3.86 32.44 -27.79
N ASN A 249 4.57 31.45 -27.26
CA ASN A 249 5.56 30.69 -28.04
C ASN A 249 4.93 29.71 -29.04
N SER A 250 3.67 29.29 -28.83
CA SER A 250 2.95 28.38 -29.74
C SER A 250 2.25 29.10 -30.90
N SER A 251 2.04 30.41 -30.79
CA SER A 251 1.40 31.26 -31.82
C SER A 251 2.41 31.95 -32.75
N ALA A 252 3.72 31.84 -32.45
CA ALA A 252 4.77 32.26 -33.35
C ALA A 252 4.86 31.30 -34.55
N SER A 253 4.07 31.56 -35.60
CA SER A 253 4.35 31.01 -36.94
C SER A 253 5.78 31.42 -37.35
N PRO A 254 6.58 30.54 -37.96
CA PRO A 254 7.91 30.91 -38.43
C PRO A 254 7.77 31.98 -39.50
N LYS A 255 8.02 33.24 -39.16
CA LYS A 255 8.11 34.31 -40.15
C LYS A 255 9.29 33.98 -41.07
N SER A 256 8.96 33.82 -42.34
CA SER A 256 9.89 33.64 -43.43
C SER A 256 10.98 34.70 -43.39
N GLY A 257 12.23 34.28 -43.59
CA GLY A 257 13.29 35.20 -43.94
C GLY A 257 14.66 34.76 -43.47
N TYR A 258 15.21 33.70 -44.05
CA TYR A 258 16.63 33.65 -44.32
C TYR A 258 16.88 32.97 -45.65
N GLY A 259 17.68 33.66 -46.46
CA GLY A 259 18.04 33.28 -47.81
C GLY A 259 18.76 31.93 -47.87
N VAL A 260 18.46 31.27 -48.98
CA VAL A 260 19.20 30.22 -49.65
C VAL A 260 20.70 30.21 -49.33
N THR A 261 21.18 29.12 -48.73
CA THR A 261 22.29 28.37 -49.34
C THR A 261 21.89 26.90 -49.41
N LYS A 262 21.73 26.42 -50.66
CA LYS A 262 21.53 25.00 -50.95
C LYS A 262 22.85 24.27 -50.67
N LYS A 263 22.82 23.27 -49.79
CA LYS A 263 23.63 22.06 -49.95
C LYS A 263 22.73 20.84 -49.84
N SER A 264 23.03 19.89 -50.71
CA SER A 264 22.18 18.88 -51.31
C SER A 264 21.66 17.82 -50.35
N PHE A 265 20.40 17.44 -50.58
CA PHE A 265 19.68 16.31 -49.99
C PHE A 265 20.12 14.98 -50.63
N SER A 266 21.42 14.66 -50.58
CA SER A 266 21.96 13.43 -51.18
C SER A 266 22.91 12.62 -50.29
N GLU A 267 23.08 12.98 -49.00
CA GLU A 267 24.05 12.28 -48.13
C GLU A 267 23.47 11.62 -46.87
N LEU A 268 22.15 11.65 -46.64
CA LEU A 268 21.53 11.01 -45.45
C LEU A 268 20.67 9.77 -45.75
N SER A 269 20.77 9.20 -46.95
CA SER A 269 20.13 7.91 -47.31
C SER A 269 21.08 6.71 -47.32
N LYS A 270 22.29 6.81 -46.74
CA LYS A 270 23.28 5.71 -46.76
C LYS A 270 23.62 5.08 -45.41
N VAL A 271 22.88 5.37 -44.34
CA VAL A 271 23.21 4.86 -42.99
C VAL A 271 22.21 3.82 -42.44
N ILE A 272 21.18 3.41 -43.19
CA ILE A 272 20.28 2.33 -42.76
C ILE A 272 20.10 1.31 -43.88
N SER A 273 21.13 0.49 -44.13
CA SER A 273 21.03 -0.76 -44.90
C SER A 273 22.26 -1.70 -44.74
N GLN A 274 22.95 -1.70 -43.58
CA GLN A 274 23.99 -2.70 -43.29
C GLN A 274 23.96 -3.12 -41.82
N SER A 275 23.01 -3.99 -41.46
CA SER A 275 23.15 -4.89 -40.30
C SER A 275 22.28 -6.15 -40.42
N CYS A 276 22.13 -6.68 -41.63
CA CYS A 276 21.56 -8.01 -41.87
C CYS A 276 22.37 -8.69 -42.97
N ALA A 277 23.47 -9.33 -42.58
CA ALA A 277 23.98 -10.54 -43.20
C ALA A 277 25.27 -10.97 -42.48
N LYS A 278 25.37 -12.29 -42.26
CA LYS A 278 26.56 -13.10 -41.90
C LYS A 278 26.70 -13.45 -40.42
N GLU A 279 25.97 -14.49 -40.01
CA GLU A 279 26.58 -15.62 -39.30
C GLU A 279 26.04 -16.94 -39.89
N SER A 280 26.85 -17.60 -40.72
CA SER A 280 26.80 -19.05 -40.93
C SER A 280 28.16 -19.51 -41.48
N PHE A 281 28.77 -20.46 -40.74
CA PHE A 281 29.87 -21.41 -41.07
C PHE A 281 31.26 -20.81 -41.42
N ASP A 282 32.41 -21.35 -40.99
CA ASP A 282 32.79 -22.76 -40.79
C ASP A 282 34.11 -22.90 -39.97
N SER A 283 34.21 -23.93 -39.10
CA SER A 283 35.38 -24.78 -38.74
C SER A 283 35.19 -25.48 -37.40
#